data_AF-A0A925PLZ1-F1
#
_entry.id   AF-A0A925PLZ1-F1
#
_cell.length_a   1.000
_cell.length_b   1.000
_cell.length_c   1.000
_cell.angle_alpha   90.00
_cell.angle_beta   90.00
_cell.angle_gamma   90.00
#
_symmetry.space_group_name_H-M   'P 1'
#
loop_
_entity.id
_entity.type
_entity.pdbx_description
1 polymer ?
#
loop_
_entity_poly.entity_id
_entity_poly.type
_entity_poly.pdbx_seq_one_letter_code
_entity_poly.pdbx_strand_id
1 'polypeptide(L)'
;MMRKFIRRTTVSLLFVGAILFGAAGTLNWPEAWIYLALAAAMSFGGGFWLARRDPALLSERLGSLIQPEQKGWDKVLMVVMLALWTGWIILMGLDAGRYHWSEIPLALQGAGLALIYLGAYLVWLTLKANSYAAPVVKIQKARGHVVVTSGPYARIRHPMYAGALLFIAGVPLLLGSWWGLAAGVGLVLIIAMRAVFEEQTLAAELEGYADYAARVRYRLVPYLW
;
A
#
# COMPACT_ATOMS: atom_id res chain seq x y z
N MET A 1 22.88 -1.46 1.39
CA MET A 1 21.47 -1.09 1.16
C MET A 1 20.88 -1.75 -0.09
N MET A 2 21.42 -1.51 -1.29
CA MET A 2 20.85 -1.99 -2.57
C MET A 2 20.66 -3.51 -2.67
N ARG A 3 21.67 -4.31 -2.28
CA ARG A 3 21.55 -5.78 -2.24
C ARG A 3 20.39 -6.26 -1.35
N LYS A 4 20.18 -5.60 -0.20
CA LYS A 4 19.07 -5.89 0.72
C LYS A 4 17.73 -5.55 0.09
N PHE A 5 17.64 -4.40 -0.61
CA PHE A 5 16.45 -4.00 -1.37
C PHE A 5 16.09 -5.03 -2.43
N ILE A 6 17.03 -5.34 -3.34
CA ILE A 6 16.81 -6.29 -4.44
C ILE A 6 16.35 -7.63 -3.87
N ARG A 7 17.09 -8.19 -2.91
CA ARG A 7 16.75 -9.48 -2.28
C ARG A 7 15.35 -9.46 -1.67
N ARG A 8 15.01 -8.44 -0.88
CA ARG A 8 13.69 -8.35 -0.22
C ARG A 8 12.57 -8.24 -1.25
N THR A 9 12.72 -7.37 -2.25
CA THR A 9 11.71 -7.18 -3.30
C THR A 9 11.51 -8.46 -4.11
N THR A 10 12.59 -9.13 -4.51
CA THR A 10 12.51 -10.41 -5.22
C THR A 10 11.80 -11.49 -4.38
N VAL A 11 12.18 -11.64 -3.10
CA VAL A 11 11.53 -12.61 -2.21
C VAL A 11 10.05 -12.30 -2.03
N SER A 12 9.67 -11.03 -1.87
CA SER A 12 8.27 -10.62 -1.77
C SER A 12 7.48 -10.92 -3.05
N LEU A 13 8.04 -10.66 -4.24
CA LEU A 13 7.39 -10.97 -5.52
C LEU A 13 7.22 -12.49 -5.72
N LEU A 14 8.24 -13.27 -5.39
CA LEU A 14 8.18 -14.73 -5.44
C LEU A 14 7.14 -15.28 -4.46
N PHE A 15 7.05 -14.73 -3.25
CA PHE A 15 6.04 -15.09 -2.27
C PHE A 15 4.63 -14.82 -2.79
N VAL A 16 4.38 -13.64 -3.37
CA VAL A 16 3.08 -13.31 -3.99
C VAL A 16 2.76 -14.25 -5.13
N GLY A 17 3.71 -14.50 -6.04
CA GLY A 17 3.52 -15.42 -7.15
C GLY A 17 3.23 -16.84 -6.68
N ALA A 18 3.96 -17.33 -5.68
CA ALA A 18 3.75 -18.65 -5.10
C ALA A 18 2.35 -18.79 -4.50
N ILE A 19 1.85 -17.75 -3.81
CA ILE A 19 0.50 -17.77 -3.26
C ILE A 19 -0.56 -17.72 -4.37
N LEU A 20 -0.43 -16.80 -5.33
CA LEU A 20 -1.39 -16.65 -6.43
C LEU A 20 -1.52 -17.94 -7.23
N PHE A 21 -0.39 -18.46 -7.73
CA PHE A 21 -0.39 -19.66 -8.57
C PHE A 21 -0.60 -20.94 -7.77
N GLY A 22 -0.18 -20.98 -6.50
CA GLY A 22 -0.48 -22.08 -5.59
C GLY A 22 -1.98 -22.20 -5.32
N ALA A 23 -2.65 -21.07 -5.07
CA ALA A 23 -4.10 -21.02 -4.90
C ALA A 23 -4.85 -21.33 -6.20
N ALA A 24 -4.42 -20.75 -7.33
CA ALA A 24 -4.99 -21.02 -8.65
C ALA A 24 -4.81 -22.50 -9.09
N GLY A 25 -3.71 -23.14 -8.69
CA GLY A 25 -3.37 -24.50 -9.13
C GLY A 25 -2.91 -24.59 -10.59
N THR A 26 -2.63 -23.45 -11.24
CA THR A 26 -2.18 -23.36 -12.63
C THR A 26 -1.27 -22.14 -12.81
N LEU A 27 -0.35 -22.21 -13.77
CA LEU A 27 0.44 -21.06 -14.23
C LEU A 27 -0.20 -20.36 -15.44
N ASN A 28 -1.24 -20.96 -16.04
CA ASN A 28 -1.95 -20.43 -17.19
C ASN A 28 -3.01 -19.41 -16.74
N TRP A 29 -2.56 -18.33 -16.11
CA TRP A 29 -3.40 -17.22 -15.64
C TRP A 29 -2.71 -15.89 -16.02
N PRO A 30 -2.97 -15.37 -17.23
CA PRO A 30 -2.28 -14.19 -17.76
C PRO A 30 -2.38 -12.95 -16.87
N GLU A 31 -3.54 -12.74 -16.25
CA GLU A 31 -3.82 -11.59 -15.38
C GLU A 31 -2.90 -11.59 -14.15
N ALA A 32 -2.61 -12.76 -13.56
CA ALA A 32 -1.68 -12.89 -12.46
C ALA A 32 -0.23 -12.57 -12.89
N TRP A 33 0.18 -12.98 -14.09
CA TRP A 33 1.48 -12.60 -14.64
C TRP A 33 1.59 -11.09 -14.91
N ILE A 34 0.53 -10.48 -15.47
CA ILE A 34 0.44 -9.03 -15.68
C ILE A 34 0.58 -8.32 -14.33
N TYR A 35 -0.17 -8.75 -13.31
CA TYR A 35 -0.07 -8.17 -11.96
C TYR A 35 1.34 -8.30 -11.37
N LEU A 36 1.99 -9.47 -11.48
CA LEU A 36 3.36 -9.66 -10.99
C LEU A 36 4.37 -8.79 -11.73
N ALA A 37 4.24 -8.65 -13.05
CA ALA A 37 5.10 -7.79 -13.86
C ALA A 37 4.94 -6.31 -13.47
N LEU A 38 3.70 -5.85 -13.26
CA LEU A 38 3.42 -4.50 -12.78
C LEU A 38 3.96 -4.26 -11.38
N ALA A 39 3.72 -5.19 -10.45
CA ALA A 39 4.22 -5.12 -9.10
C ALA A 39 5.76 -5.06 -9.08
N ALA A 40 6.42 -5.85 -9.93
CA ALA A 40 7.86 -5.80 -10.10
C ALA A 40 8.33 -4.45 -10.65
N ALA A 41 7.74 -3.98 -11.75
CA ALA A 41 8.10 -2.70 -12.37
C ALA A 41 7.96 -1.52 -11.39
N MET A 42 6.84 -1.47 -10.64
CA MET A 42 6.58 -0.44 -9.64
C MET A 42 7.54 -0.54 -8.45
N SER A 43 7.79 -1.74 -7.94
CA SER A 43 8.67 -1.95 -6.78
C SER A 43 10.12 -1.62 -7.11
N PHE A 44 10.64 -2.13 -8.23
CA PHE A 44 11.99 -1.84 -8.69
C PHE A 44 12.14 -0.39 -9.13
N GLY A 45 11.23 0.14 -9.94
CA GLY A 45 11.25 1.53 -10.40
C GLY A 45 11.23 2.52 -9.24
N GLY A 46 10.27 2.37 -8.32
CA GLY A 46 10.16 3.22 -7.13
C GLY A 46 11.36 3.10 -6.19
N GLY A 47 11.85 1.87 -5.96
CA GLY A 47 13.00 1.66 -5.09
C GLY A 47 14.33 2.16 -5.67
N PHE A 48 14.57 1.99 -6.97
CA PHE A 48 15.75 2.56 -7.65
C PHE A 48 15.68 4.08 -7.73
N TRP A 49 14.49 4.65 -7.92
CA TRP A 49 14.27 6.09 -7.87
C TRP A 49 14.54 6.64 -6.46
N LEU A 50 14.00 6.02 -5.42
CA LEU A 50 14.26 6.40 -4.02
C LEU A 50 15.74 6.23 -3.65
N ALA A 51 16.40 5.17 -4.10
CA ALA A 51 17.82 4.96 -3.81
C ALA A 51 18.70 6.11 -4.31
N ARG A 52 18.29 6.77 -5.40
CA ARG A 52 18.98 7.95 -5.95
C ARG A 52 18.53 9.25 -5.29
N ARG A 53 17.24 9.41 -4.99
CA ARG A 53 16.66 10.69 -4.57
C ARG A 53 16.59 10.92 -3.06
N ASP A 54 16.32 9.85 -2.31
CA ASP A 54 16.19 9.85 -0.85
C ASP A 54 16.55 8.45 -0.28
N PRO A 55 17.85 8.11 -0.20
CA PRO A 55 18.31 6.83 0.32
C PRO A 55 17.99 6.64 1.82
N ALA A 56 17.80 7.73 2.57
CA ALA A 56 17.38 7.65 3.97
C ALA A 56 15.94 7.14 4.08
N LEU A 57 15.00 7.71 3.30
CA LEU A 57 13.63 7.20 3.21
C LEU A 57 13.60 5.75 2.72
N LEU A 58 14.43 5.38 1.74
CA LEU A 58 14.52 3.98 1.31
C LEU A 58 14.95 3.05 2.45
N SER A 59 15.96 3.44 3.22
CA SER A 59 16.44 2.64 4.36
C SER A 59 15.36 2.41 5.42
N GLU A 60 14.58 3.46 5.70
CA GLU A 60 13.45 3.44 6.62
C GLU A 60 12.34 2.48 6.12
N ARG A 61 12.00 2.54 4.83
CA ARG A 61 11.04 1.60 4.21
C ARG A 61 11.55 0.16 4.11
N LEU A 62 12.87 -0.03 4.07
CA LEU A 62 13.52 -1.33 4.16
C LEU A 62 13.65 -1.88 5.59
N GLY A 63 13.17 -1.12 6.58
CA GLY A 63 13.02 -1.56 7.96
C GLY A 63 12.11 -2.79 8.09
N SER A 64 12.25 -3.46 9.23
CA SER A 64 11.37 -4.57 9.63
C SER A 64 9.90 -4.10 9.76
N LEU A 65 8.96 -5.05 9.73
CA LEU A 65 7.55 -4.77 10.07
C LEU A 65 7.40 -4.34 11.53
N ILE A 66 8.30 -4.79 12.39
CA ILE A 66 8.43 -4.39 13.78
C ILE A 66 9.66 -3.52 13.93
N GLN A 67 9.47 -2.26 14.33
CA GLN A 67 10.55 -1.28 14.47
C GLN A 67 10.64 -0.72 15.90
N PRO A 68 11.81 -0.19 16.30
CA PRO A 68 11.92 0.64 17.50
C PRO A 68 10.96 1.83 17.42
N GLU A 69 10.41 2.24 18.56
CA GLU A 69 9.48 3.39 18.70
C GLU A 69 8.14 3.27 17.96
N GLN A 70 7.90 2.15 17.28
CA GLN A 70 6.60 1.84 16.69
C GLN A 70 5.55 1.63 17.78
N LYS A 71 4.37 2.22 17.57
CA LYS A 71 3.24 2.06 18.50
C LYS A 71 2.79 0.60 18.60
N GLY A 72 2.45 0.16 19.81
CA GLY A 72 2.04 -1.22 20.07
C GLY A 72 0.80 -1.64 19.26
N TRP A 73 -0.20 -0.75 19.16
CA TRP A 73 -1.39 -0.98 18.34
C TRP A 73 -1.06 -1.13 16.85
N ASP A 74 -0.08 -0.40 16.33
CA ASP A 74 0.33 -0.47 14.92
C ASP A 74 1.00 -1.81 14.61
N LYS A 75 1.77 -2.38 15.56
CA LYS A 75 2.34 -3.73 15.41
C LYS A 75 1.24 -4.78 15.22
N VAL A 76 0.20 -4.73 16.05
CA VAL A 76 -0.94 -5.66 15.96
C VAL A 76 -1.66 -5.47 14.63
N LEU A 77 -1.98 -4.21 14.26
CA LEU A 77 -2.64 -3.93 12.99
C LEU A 77 -1.83 -4.38 11.78
N MET A 78 -0.50 -4.25 11.79
CA MET A 78 0.34 -4.70 10.68
C MET A 78 0.34 -6.22 10.51
N VAL A 79 0.32 -6.99 11.61
CA VAL A 79 0.20 -8.45 11.56
C VAL A 79 -1.17 -8.86 11.02
N VAL A 80 -2.24 -8.24 11.52
CA VAL A 80 -3.61 -8.50 11.05
C VAL A 80 -3.75 -8.13 9.56
N MET A 81 -3.21 -6.98 9.15
CA MET A 81 -3.23 -6.53 7.76
C MET A 81 -2.45 -7.47 6.83
N LEU A 82 -1.30 -7.99 7.28
CA LEU A 82 -0.54 -8.99 6.53
C LEU A 82 -1.32 -10.30 6.37
N ALA A 83 -1.96 -10.78 7.44
CA ALA A 83 -2.78 -12.00 7.40
C ALA A 83 -3.98 -11.83 6.44
N LEU A 84 -4.71 -10.72 6.55
CA LEU A 84 -5.84 -10.43 5.68
C LEU A 84 -5.42 -10.24 4.23
N TRP A 85 -4.33 -9.53 3.98
CA TRP A 85 -3.81 -9.36 2.62
C TRP A 85 -3.38 -10.71 2.01
N THR A 86 -2.76 -11.59 2.81
CA THR A 86 -2.39 -12.94 2.36
C THR A 86 -3.63 -13.76 2.03
N GLY A 87 -4.63 -13.79 2.92
CA GLY A 87 -5.91 -14.47 2.69
C GLY A 87 -6.67 -13.90 1.49
N TRP A 88 -6.59 -12.58 1.27
CA TRP A 88 -7.18 -11.90 0.14
C TRP A 88 -6.56 -12.33 -1.21
N ILE A 89 -5.23 -12.43 -1.28
CA ILE A 89 -4.52 -12.94 -2.46
C ILE A 89 -4.87 -14.41 -2.73
N ILE A 90 -4.92 -15.25 -1.67
CA ILE A 90 -5.36 -16.65 -1.78
C ILE A 90 -6.79 -16.73 -2.35
N LEU A 91 -7.71 -15.93 -1.79
CA LEU A 91 -9.11 -15.91 -2.22
C LEU A 91 -9.23 -15.58 -3.70
N MET A 92 -8.50 -14.57 -4.19
CA MET A 92 -8.51 -14.21 -5.62
C MET A 92 -7.96 -15.33 -6.50
N GLY A 93 -6.91 -16.05 -6.04
CA GLY A 93 -6.39 -17.22 -6.75
C GLY A 93 -7.36 -18.39 -6.80
N LEU A 94 -8.07 -18.66 -5.70
CA LEU A 94 -9.11 -19.69 -5.66
C LEU A 94 -10.30 -19.32 -6.55
N ASP A 95 -10.75 -18.06 -6.47
CA ASP A 95 -11.90 -17.55 -7.21
C ASP A 95 -11.63 -17.48 -8.72
N ALA A 96 -10.68 -16.65 -9.16
CA ALA A 96 -10.50 -16.38 -10.58
C ALA A 96 -9.56 -17.37 -11.29
N GLY A 97 -8.64 -18.00 -10.53
CA GLY A 97 -7.63 -18.90 -11.09
C GLY A 97 -8.00 -20.38 -11.06
N ARG A 98 -8.71 -20.84 -10.02
CA ARG A 98 -9.00 -22.27 -9.81
C ARG A 98 -10.45 -22.65 -10.09
N TYR A 99 -11.38 -22.01 -9.40
CA TYR A 99 -12.79 -22.39 -9.41
C TYR A 99 -13.65 -21.56 -10.35
N HIS A 100 -13.13 -20.42 -10.83
CA HIS A 100 -13.78 -19.50 -11.74
C HIS A 100 -15.19 -19.10 -11.27
N TRP A 101 -15.35 -18.74 -9.98
CA TRP A 101 -16.65 -18.29 -9.46
C TRP A 101 -17.05 -16.91 -9.99
N SER A 102 -16.06 -16.12 -10.41
CA SER A 102 -16.24 -14.77 -10.93
C SER A 102 -15.89 -14.70 -12.41
N GLU A 103 -16.68 -13.92 -13.15
CA GLU A 103 -16.36 -13.46 -14.50
C GLU A 103 -16.39 -11.93 -14.51
N ILE A 104 -15.22 -11.31 -14.67
CA ILE A 104 -15.09 -9.85 -14.81
C ILE A 104 -14.80 -9.53 -16.28
N PRO A 105 -15.64 -8.71 -16.95
CA PRO A 105 -15.40 -8.28 -18.32
C PRO A 105 -14.04 -7.59 -18.49
N LEU A 106 -13.41 -7.78 -19.65
CA LEU A 106 -12.09 -7.18 -19.98
C LEU A 106 -12.04 -5.65 -19.77
N ALA A 107 -13.14 -4.94 -20.02
CA ALA A 107 -13.22 -3.50 -19.78
C ALA A 107 -13.01 -3.15 -18.30
N LEU A 108 -13.57 -3.94 -17.37
CA LEU A 108 -13.38 -3.74 -15.94
C LEU A 108 -12.00 -4.18 -15.47
N GLN A 109 -11.40 -5.21 -16.08
CA GLN A 109 -10.00 -5.55 -15.84
C GLN A 109 -9.06 -4.40 -16.26
N GLY A 110 -9.34 -3.76 -17.40
CA GLY A 110 -8.65 -2.55 -17.86
C GLY A 110 -8.83 -1.36 -16.91
N ALA A 111 -10.02 -1.18 -16.35
CA ALA A 111 -10.24 -0.19 -15.28
C ALA A 111 -9.44 -0.53 -14.02
N GLY A 112 -9.35 -1.82 -13.64
CA GLY A 112 -8.51 -2.29 -12.55
C GLY A 112 -7.03 -1.93 -12.74
N LEU A 113 -6.52 -2.16 -13.95
CA LEU A 113 -5.16 -1.75 -14.34
C LEU A 113 -4.95 -0.24 -14.17
N ALA A 114 -5.88 0.58 -14.66
CA ALA A 114 -5.81 2.04 -14.52
C ALA A 114 -5.80 2.49 -13.05
N LEU A 115 -6.61 1.86 -12.19
CA LEU A 115 -6.64 2.14 -10.75
C LEU A 115 -5.31 1.81 -10.07
N ILE A 116 -4.70 0.68 -10.41
CA ILE A 116 -3.37 0.28 -9.90
C ILE A 116 -2.31 1.33 -10.29
N TYR A 117 -2.31 1.79 -11.55
CA TYR A 117 -1.40 2.85 -12.00
C TYR A 117 -1.62 4.18 -11.27
N LEU A 118 -2.87 4.60 -11.10
CA LEU A 118 -3.19 5.83 -10.38
C LEU A 118 -2.78 5.72 -8.90
N GLY A 119 -3.02 4.57 -8.27
CA GLY A 119 -2.56 4.27 -6.92
C GLY A 119 -1.04 4.36 -6.79
N ALA A 120 -0.32 3.74 -7.72
CA ALA A 120 1.15 3.79 -7.77
C ALA A 120 1.67 5.24 -7.94
N TYR A 121 1.01 6.02 -8.79
CA TYR A 121 1.35 7.42 -9.02
C TYR A 121 1.15 8.27 -7.76
N LEU A 122 0.05 8.09 -7.03
CA LEU A 122 -0.19 8.79 -5.76
C LEU A 122 0.82 8.38 -4.68
N VAL A 123 1.18 7.10 -4.60
CA VAL A 123 2.25 6.62 -3.71
C VAL A 123 3.58 7.28 -4.08
N TRP A 124 3.92 7.35 -5.36
CA TRP A 124 5.13 8.03 -5.83
C TRP A 124 5.14 9.52 -5.48
N LEU A 125 4.05 10.26 -5.72
CA LEU A 125 3.92 11.66 -5.31
C LEU A 125 4.09 11.83 -3.80
N THR A 126 3.55 10.89 -3.01
CA THR A 126 3.67 10.91 -1.56
C THR A 126 5.12 10.72 -1.12
N LEU A 127 5.82 9.73 -1.69
CA LEU A 127 7.23 9.46 -1.40
C LEU A 127 8.15 10.59 -1.88
N LYS A 128 7.75 11.31 -2.93
CA LYS A 128 8.43 12.50 -3.42
C LYS A 128 8.27 13.71 -2.50
N ALA A 129 7.12 13.86 -1.85
CA ALA A 129 6.84 14.97 -0.95
C ALA A 129 7.30 14.71 0.50
N ASN A 130 7.25 13.46 0.97
CA ASN A 130 7.43 13.12 2.39
C ASN A 130 8.58 12.13 2.63
N SER A 131 9.73 12.67 3.04
CA SER A 131 10.94 11.92 3.47
C SER A 131 10.76 11.10 4.76
N TYR A 132 9.66 11.30 5.49
CA TYR A 132 9.30 10.60 6.72
C TYR A 132 8.25 9.50 6.50
N ALA A 133 7.86 9.19 5.27
CA ALA A 133 6.85 8.17 4.94
C ALA A 133 7.31 6.72 5.21
N ALA A 134 7.46 6.38 6.49
CA ALA A 134 7.78 5.07 7.00
C ALA A 134 6.60 4.08 6.80
N PRO A 135 6.87 2.77 6.74
CA PRO A 135 5.81 1.76 6.62
C PRO A 135 5.08 1.50 7.95
N VAL A 136 5.59 2.02 9.05
CA VAL A 136 5.09 1.88 10.43
C VAL A 136 4.73 3.25 11.01
N VAL A 137 3.85 3.28 12.00
CA VAL A 137 3.50 4.52 12.71
C VAL A 137 4.49 4.77 13.84
N LYS A 138 5.36 5.77 13.65
CA LYS A 138 6.33 6.27 14.63
C LYS A 138 6.72 7.72 14.36
N ILE A 139 7.17 8.42 15.40
CA ILE A 139 7.73 9.77 15.27
C ILE A 139 9.24 9.68 15.14
N GLN A 140 9.78 10.07 13.98
CA GLN A 140 11.21 9.96 13.68
C GLN A 140 12.02 11.13 14.25
N LYS A 141 12.02 11.30 15.58
CA LYS A 141 12.66 12.44 16.28
C LYS A 141 14.13 12.61 15.88
N ALA A 142 14.87 11.50 15.78
CA ALA A 142 16.28 11.50 15.37
C ALA A 142 16.53 12.06 13.95
N ARG A 143 15.50 12.12 13.09
CA ARG A 143 15.56 12.70 11.74
C ARG A 143 14.95 14.11 11.68
N GLY A 144 14.63 14.72 12.83
CA GLY A 144 13.95 16.01 12.90
C GLY A 144 12.59 15.96 12.22
N HIS A 145 11.76 14.95 12.53
CA HIS A 145 10.45 14.78 11.89
C HIS A 145 9.59 16.04 12.02
N VAL A 146 9.19 16.59 10.87
CA VAL A 146 8.29 17.75 10.77
C VAL A 146 7.06 17.40 9.95
N VAL A 147 5.98 18.15 10.15
CA VAL A 147 4.75 17.99 9.38
C VAL A 147 4.98 18.40 7.92
N VAL A 148 4.72 17.48 7.00
CA VAL A 148 4.78 17.74 5.56
C VAL A 148 3.42 18.24 5.08
N THR A 149 3.41 19.43 4.46
CA THR A 149 2.18 20.10 4.00
C THR A 149 2.15 20.32 2.48
N SER A 150 3.19 19.90 1.77
CA SER A 150 3.37 20.12 0.33
C SER A 150 2.95 18.92 -0.53
N GLY A 151 2.80 19.16 -1.84
CA GLY A 151 2.39 18.12 -2.78
C GLY A 151 0.99 17.60 -2.47
N PRO A 152 0.77 16.27 -2.40
CA PRO A 152 -0.56 15.73 -2.14
C PRO A 152 -1.07 16.04 -0.72
N TYR A 153 -0.17 16.28 0.24
CA TYR A 153 -0.51 16.69 1.60
C TYR A 153 -1.17 18.07 1.69
N ALA A 154 -1.09 18.89 0.64
CA ALA A 154 -1.80 20.17 0.60
C ALA A 154 -3.32 20.02 0.48
N ARG A 155 -3.81 18.82 0.09
CA ARG A 155 -5.24 18.55 -0.15
C ARG A 155 -5.82 17.45 0.71
N ILE A 156 -5.04 16.41 0.99
CA ILE A 156 -5.47 15.26 1.79
C ILE A 156 -4.38 14.84 2.78
N ARG A 157 -4.75 14.40 3.98
CA ARG A 157 -3.79 14.08 5.04
C ARG A 157 -3.08 12.74 4.87
N HIS A 158 -3.71 11.78 4.17
CA HIS A 158 -3.16 10.43 3.97
C HIS A 158 -3.15 9.99 2.49
N PRO A 159 -2.36 10.65 1.63
CA PRO A 159 -2.32 10.34 0.21
C PRO A 159 -1.78 8.94 -0.13
N MET A 160 -0.92 8.36 0.71
CA MET A 160 -0.47 6.97 0.55
C MET A 160 -1.62 5.98 0.77
N TYR A 161 -2.49 6.23 1.74
CA TYR A 161 -3.67 5.40 1.98
C TYR A 161 -4.70 5.57 0.87
N ALA A 162 -4.91 6.78 0.36
CA ALA A 162 -5.74 6.98 -0.83
C ALA A 162 -5.22 6.14 -2.03
N GLY A 163 -3.90 6.12 -2.24
CA GLY A 163 -3.28 5.22 -3.21
C GLY A 163 -3.53 3.74 -2.92
N ALA A 164 -3.44 3.31 -1.66
CA ALA A 164 -3.72 1.94 -1.24
C ALA A 164 -5.17 1.51 -1.51
N LEU A 165 -6.15 2.40 -1.33
CA LEU A 165 -7.56 2.15 -1.64
C LEU A 165 -7.75 1.84 -3.15
N LEU A 166 -7.03 2.57 -4.02
CA LEU A 166 -7.05 2.31 -5.46
C LEU A 166 -6.45 0.94 -5.81
N PHE A 167 -5.40 0.50 -5.11
CA PHE A 167 -4.88 -0.86 -5.26
C PHE A 167 -5.88 -1.91 -4.78
N ILE A 168 -6.54 -1.69 -3.64
CA ILE A 168 -7.53 -2.63 -3.10
C ILE A 168 -8.72 -2.80 -4.05
N ALA A 169 -9.13 -1.74 -4.74
CA ALA A 169 -10.14 -1.84 -5.79
C ALA A 169 -9.60 -2.42 -7.10
N GLY A 170 -8.40 -2.01 -7.52
CA GLY A 170 -7.86 -2.32 -8.84
C GLY A 170 -7.34 -3.75 -9.00
N VAL A 171 -6.72 -4.33 -7.96
CA VAL A 171 -6.13 -5.67 -8.03
C VAL A 171 -7.17 -6.77 -8.27
N PRO A 172 -8.30 -6.84 -7.53
CA PRO A 172 -9.34 -7.83 -7.81
C PRO A 172 -9.97 -7.67 -9.18
N LEU A 173 -10.18 -6.43 -9.63
CA LEU A 173 -10.70 -6.16 -10.96
C LEU A 173 -9.74 -6.66 -12.04
N LEU A 174 -8.44 -6.38 -11.91
CA LEU A 174 -7.42 -6.89 -12.83
C LEU A 174 -7.34 -8.42 -12.81
N LEU A 175 -7.38 -9.04 -11.62
CA LEU A 175 -7.29 -10.48 -11.46
C LEU A 175 -8.59 -11.22 -11.81
N GLY A 176 -9.69 -10.52 -12.03
CA GLY A 176 -10.97 -11.12 -12.42
C GLY A 176 -11.80 -11.68 -11.26
N SER A 177 -11.68 -11.12 -10.05
CA SER A 177 -12.29 -11.65 -8.82
C SER A 177 -13.26 -10.68 -8.15
N TRP A 178 -14.57 -10.96 -8.22
CA TRP A 178 -15.58 -10.20 -7.48
C TRP A 178 -15.51 -10.47 -5.98
N TRP A 179 -15.17 -11.69 -5.58
CA TRP A 179 -14.96 -12.04 -4.17
C TRP A 179 -13.75 -11.32 -3.57
N GLY A 180 -12.69 -11.14 -4.35
CA GLY A 180 -11.57 -10.28 -4.00
C GLY A 180 -12.04 -8.84 -3.78
N LEU A 181 -12.85 -8.28 -4.68
CA LEU A 181 -13.34 -6.91 -4.52
C LEU A 181 -14.18 -6.76 -3.23
N ALA A 182 -15.09 -7.70 -2.97
CA ALA A 182 -15.90 -7.72 -1.75
C ALA A 182 -15.06 -7.86 -0.47
N ALA A 183 -14.12 -8.81 -0.45
CA ALA A 183 -13.22 -9.02 0.69
C ALA A 183 -12.27 -7.83 0.93
N GLY A 184 -11.97 -7.05 -0.12
CA GLY A 184 -11.20 -5.82 -0.04
C GLY A 184 -11.78 -4.78 0.92
N VAL A 185 -13.09 -4.80 1.18
CA VAL A 185 -13.74 -3.92 2.17
C VAL A 185 -13.10 -4.05 3.56
N GLY A 186 -12.75 -5.27 3.98
CA GLY A 186 -12.07 -5.49 5.27
C GLY A 186 -10.71 -4.80 5.36
N LEU A 187 -9.94 -4.80 4.26
CA LEU A 187 -8.66 -4.07 4.18
C LEU A 187 -8.89 -2.55 4.23
N VAL A 188 -9.92 -2.04 3.54
CA VAL A 188 -10.27 -0.62 3.59
C VAL A 188 -10.61 -0.19 5.01
N LEU A 189 -11.41 -0.97 5.75
CA LEU A 189 -11.78 -0.67 7.13
C LEU A 189 -10.57 -0.62 8.06
N ILE A 190 -9.61 -1.53 7.90
CA ILE A 190 -8.38 -1.52 8.70
C ILE A 190 -7.49 -0.33 8.37
N ILE A 191 -7.36 0.03 7.09
CA ILE A 191 -6.62 1.24 6.69
C ILE A 191 -7.29 2.49 7.26
N ALA A 192 -8.62 2.55 7.23
CA ALA A 192 -9.36 3.66 7.81
C ALA A 192 -9.14 3.76 9.33
N MET A 193 -9.23 2.65 10.06
CA MET A 193 -8.92 2.59 11.49
C MET A 193 -7.48 3.03 11.77
N ARG A 194 -6.51 2.49 11.02
CA ARG A 194 -5.09 2.84 11.14
C ARG A 194 -4.85 4.32 10.91
N ALA A 195 -5.49 4.92 9.91
CA ALA A 195 -5.39 6.35 9.63
C ALA A 195 -5.84 7.19 10.83
N VAL A 196 -6.98 6.85 11.44
CA VAL A 196 -7.47 7.57 12.63
C VAL A 196 -6.50 7.49 13.80
N PHE A 197 -5.96 6.31 14.11
CA PHE A 197 -5.00 6.15 15.20
C PHE A 197 -3.66 6.81 14.92
N GLU A 198 -3.24 6.83 13.65
CA GLU A 198 -2.08 7.58 13.20
C GLU A 198 -2.29 9.09 13.41
N GLU A 199 -3.43 9.66 13.00
CA GLU A 199 -3.72 11.08 13.25
C GLU A 199 -3.74 11.42 14.73
N GLN A 200 -4.32 10.56 15.58
CA GLN A 200 -4.31 10.75 17.04
C GLN A 200 -2.88 10.78 17.58
N THR A 201 -2.02 9.89 17.08
CA THR A 201 -0.60 9.83 17.46
C THR A 201 0.14 11.09 16.98
N LEU A 202 -0.07 11.50 15.74
CA LEU A 202 0.56 12.68 15.16
C LEU A 202 0.10 13.96 15.87
N ALA A 203 -1.19 14.10 16.18
CA ALA A 203 -1.71 15.24 16.92
C ALA A 203 -1.15 15.33 18.35
N ALA A 204 -0.92 14.18 19.00
CA ALA A 204 -0.37 14.13 20.35
C ALA A 204 1.15 14.36 20.41
N GLU A 205 1.90 13.94 19.39
CA GLU A 205 3.36 13.81 19.49
C GLU A 205 4.16 14.58 18.43
N LEU A 206 3.53 15.05 17.36
CA LEU A 206 4.17 15.81 16.29
C LEU A 206 3.74 17.28 16.34
N GLU A 207 4.69 18.15 16.68
CA GLU A 207 4.47 19.59 16.73
C GLU A 207 3.95 20.14 15.40
N GLY A 208 2.93 21.02 15.47
CA GLY A 208 2.29 21.63 14.31
C GLY A 208 1.28 20.74 13.57
N TYR A 209 1.09 19.48 13.96
CA TYR A 209 0.15 18.59 13.26
C TYR A 209 -1.32 19.01 13.46
N ALA A 210 -1.68 19.49 14.65
CA ALA A 210 -3.04 19.98 14.92
C ALA A 210 -3.43 21.16 14.01
N ASP A 211 -2.53 22.14 13.83
CA ASP A 211 -2.73 23.29 12.96
C ASP A 211 -2.81 22.90 11.48
N TYR A 212 -2.03 21.89 11.09
CA TYR A 212 -2.13 21.30 9.75
C TYR A 212 -3.48 20.61 9.55
N ALA A 213 -3.93 19.80 10.50
CA ALA A 213 -5.20 19.08 10.42
C ALA A 213 -6.42 20.01 10.37
N ALA A 214 -6.35 21.17 11.02
CA ALA A 214 -7.37 22.22 10.94
C ALA A 214 -7.48 22.84 9.54
N ARG A 215 -6.35 22.97 8.82
CA ARG A 215 -6.30 23.55 7.47
C ARG A 215 -6.66 22.54 6.38
N VAL A 216 -6.10 21.34 6.45
CA VAL A 216 -6.34 20.26 5.47
C VAL A 216 -7.40 19.33 6.04
N ARG A 217 -8.67 19.57 5.69
CA ARG A 217 -9.82 18.91 6.32
C ARG A 217 -10.00 17.45 5.92
N TYR A 218 -9.60 17.08 4.70
CA TYR A 218 -9.84 15.76 4.13
C TYR A 218 -8.71 14.78 4.49
N ARG A 219 -9.08 13.56 4.86
CA ARG A 219 -8.16 12.44 5.16
C ARG A 219 -7.69 11.74 3.91
N LEU A 220 -8.62 11.24 3.11
CA LEU A 220 -8.35 10.34 1.98
C LEU A 220 -8.94 10.86 0.68
N VAL A 221 -10.23 11.21 0.70
CA VAL A 221 -10.96 11.57 -0.51
C VAL A 221 -11.59 12.93 -0.30
N PRO A 222 -11.20 13.95 -1.10
CA PRO A 222 -11.82 15.26 -1.00
C PRO A 222 -13.34 15.16 -1.03
N TYR A 223 -14.00 15.91 -0.16
CA TYR A 223 -15.46 16.01 -0.02
C TYR A 223 -16.18 14.77 0.54
N LEU A 224 -15.48 13.65 0.77
CA LEU A 224 -16.06 12.47 1.43
C LEU A 224 -15.48 12.27 2.82
N TRP A 225 -14.15 12.27 2.93
CA TRP A 225 -13.45 11.98 4.17
C TRP A 225 -12.05 12.56 4.21
#